data_AF-A0A2D7BAT7-F1
#
_entry.id   AF-A0A2D7BAT7-F1
#
_cell.length_a   1.000
_cell.length_b   1.000
_cell.length_c   1.000
_cell.angle_alpha   90.00
_cell.angle_beta   90.00
_cell.angle_gamma   90.00
#
_symmetry.space_group_name_H-M   'P 1'
#
loop_
_entity.id
_entity.type
_entity.pdbx_description
1 polymer ?
#
loop_
_entity_poly.entity_id
_entity_poly.type
_entity_poly.pdbx_seq_one_letter_code
_entity_poly.pdbx_strand_id
1 'polypeptide(L)'
;MLFHLNNMNRNLITRLLAGIGLTIFLATSHGKTLQSKSGQFVISWANDPLSTPYLSTLERRQGFIALTPDLISLTAERIKDGIMEALGVQDTWRNKIRITISTGSRKTQSFVTFPTRYSSGWGYRVLLKTKISEDIWIRNLIHVILMEMVNRPSPEHMCDPPVWLVEGLRQYVVHSSLIDHSLTVDDMIEVGDLNGRSGKPVPWFYKRNPTFLAKKFLRENDPLTAEQVFQASPELASGSNFRHSAHLMFAELLQTPQGVDSMHRFVELLPQYFNAQTAFHQAYSDSFPNMLELEKWWAVITASVTQFNDQRRWDMAKSLSELGAILNPQAKVALDKESLPTWRQFTFQDILAYWKGEERISTLDHITRQLQMLKAQSLLEVIPLVDKYMAFIREFKDQLGRVGFSPKQRGQLILRESQVINNGLRRLANLEQEREAFLAKYKALDDLATAPDTNRSAR
;
A
#
# COMPACT_ATOMS: atom_id res chain seq x y z
N MET A 1 90.90 34.71 1.91
CA MET A 1 89.74 34.27 1.10
C MET A 1 88.80 33.53 2.03
N LEU A 2 88.02 34.26 2.82
CA LEU A 2 86.75 34.91 2.46
C LEU A 2 85.61 33.90 2.38
N PHE A 3 84.53 33.93 3.17
CA PHE A 3 84.10 34.63 4.39
C PHE A 3 82.78 33.87 4.77
N HIS A 4 82.57 33.41 6.01
CA HIS A 4 81.51 33.87 6.96
C HIS A 4 80.10 34.12 6.35
N LEU A 5 78.95 33.67 6.86
CA LEU A 5 78.37 33.58 8.22
C LEU A 5 77.24 32.52 8.20
N ASN A 6 77.11 31.63 9.18
CA ASN A 6 76.61 31.77 10.55
C ASN A 6 75.07 31.80 10.69
N ASN A 7 74.62 30.94 11.59
CA ASN A 7 73.29 30.80 12.19
C ASN A 7 72.51 32.11 12.35
N MET A 8 71.29 32.17 11.81
CA MET A 8 70.13 32.75 12.51
C MET A 8 68.84 32.47 11.73
N ASN A 9 67.74 32.30 12.49
CA ASN A 9 66.33 32.25 12.05
C ASN A 9 65.75 30.95 11.47
N ARG A 10 65.84 29.88 12.26
CA ARG A 10 64.88 28.75 12.22
C ARG A 10 63.54 29.01 12.96
N ASN A 11 63.29 30.24 13.41
CA ASN A 11 62.13 30.61 14.25
C ASN A 11 61.12 31.57 13.59
N LEU A 12 61.21 31.85 12.28
CA LEU A 12 60.29 32.78 11.61
C LEU A 12 59.27 32.13 10.66
N ILE A 13 59.40 30.85 10.31
CA ILE A 13 58.45 30.17 9.40
C ILE A 13 57.38 29.37 10.19
N THR A 14 57.64 29.07 11.45
CA THR A 14 56.70 28.38 12.36
C THR A 14 55.70 29.29 13.09
N ARG A 15 55.72 30.61 12.83
CA ARG A 15 54.80 31.58 13.47
C ARG A 15 53.85 32.31 12.52
N LEU A 16 53.80 31.93 11.23
CA LEU A 16 52.89 32.53 10.24
C LEU A 16 51.77 31.58 9.76
N LEU A 17 51.53 30.49 10.48
CA LEU A 17 50.36 29.60 10.31
C LEU A 17 49.63 29.36 11.66
N ALA A 18 49.63 30.38 12.52
CA ALA A 18 48.91 30.40 13.81
C ALA A 18 47.90 31.56 13.86
N GLY A 19 47.11 31.75 12.79
CA GLY A 19 46.29 32.94 12.67
C GLY A 19 45.20 32.94 11.60
N ILE A 20 44.70 31.79 11.14
CA ILE A 20 43.37 31.68 10.51
C ILE A 20 42.81 30.34 10.95
N GLY A 21 41.90 30.36 11.92
CA GLY A 21 41.17 29.18 12.38
C GLY A 21 40.25 28.68 11.28
N LEU A 22 40.74 27.74 10.46
CA LEU A 22 39.89 26.81 9.75
C LEU A 22 39.94 25.50 10.53
N THR A 23 39.12 25.40 11.57
CA THR A 23 38.76 24.10 12.14
C THR A 23 38.02 23.34 11.06
N ILE A 24 38.76 22.57 10.25
CA ILE A 24 38.18 21.44 9.54
C ILE A 24 37.74 20.49 10.64
N PHE A 25 36.48 20.62 11.07
CA PHE A 25 35.77 19.54 11.73
C PHE A 25 35.77 18.39 10.73
N LEU A 26 36.75 17.51 10.82
CA LEU A 26 36.60 16.12 10.39
C LEU A 26 35.53 15.55 11.33
N ALA A 27 34.27 15.82 11.00
CA ALA A 27 33.15 15.15 11.60
C ALA A 27 33.33 13.67 11.27
N THR A 28 33.86 12.91 12.22
CA THR A 28 33.75 11.45 12.22
C THR A 28 32.27 11.14 12.28
N SER A 29 31.64 10.98 11.11
CA SER A 29 30.24 10.59 10.99
C SER A 29 30.09 9.21 11.60
N HIS A 30 29.67 9.13 12.86
CA HIS A 30 29.33 7.86 13.46
C HIS A 30 28.08 7.35 12.75
N GLY A 31 28.20 6.23 12.03
CA GLY A 31 27.06 5.58 11.40
C GLY A 31 26.10 5.07 12.46
N LYS A 32 24.81 5.37 12.32
CA LYS A 32 23.75 4.78 13.14
C LYS A 32 23.13 3.59 12.41
N THR A 33 22.61 2.65 13.18
CA THR A 33 21.91 1.47 12.66
C THR A 33 20.59 1.30 13.39
N LEU A 34 19.56 0.90 12.66
CA LEU A 34 18.23 0.58 13.16
C LEU A 34 17.82 -0.78 12.60
N GLN A 35 17.30 -1.64 13.46
CA GLN A 35 16.83 -2.96 13.07
C GLN A 35 15.30 -2.96 13.10
N SER A 36 14.69 -3.60 12.11
CA SER A 36 13.24 -3.70 12.02
C SER A 36 12.65 -4.68 13.03
N LYS A 37 11.32 -4.65 13.20
CA LYS A 37 10.59 -5.48 14.19
C LYS A 37 10.88 -6.97 14.04
N SER A 38 10.88 -7.48 12.81
CA SER A 38 11.19 -8.89 12.55
C SER A 38 12.67 -9.21 12.70
N GLY A 39 13.53 -8.21 12.61
CA GLY A 39 14.98 -8.38 12.59
C GLY A 39 15.58 -8.63 11.20
N GLN A 40 14.76 -8.79 10.16
CA GLN A 40 15.21 -9.06 8.79
C GLN A 40 15.90 -7.83 8.15
N PHE A 41 15.33 -6.64 8.35
CA PHE A 41 15.85 -5.40 7.76
C PHE A 41 16.78 -4.68 8.73
N VAL A 42 17.96 -4.30 8.23
CA VAL A 42 18.97 -3.55 8.99
C VAL A 42 19.29 -2.28 8.23
N ILE A 43 18.85 -1.14 8.76
CA ILE A 43 18.98 0.18 8.13
C ILE A 43 20.20 0.87 8.72
N SER A 44 21.15 1.30 7.88
CA SER A 44 22.32 2.07 8.29
C SER A 44 22.36 3.43 7.59
N TRP A 45 22.76 4.48 8.33
CA TRP A 45 22.86 5.84 7.80
C TRP A 45 23.97 6.62 8.49
N ALA A 46 24.49 7.63 7.79
CA ALA A 46 25.40 8.62 8.39
C ALA A 46 24.59 9.58 9.27
N ASN A 47 25.04 9.82 10.51
CA ASN A 47 24.40 10.76 11.43
C ASN A 47 24.66 12.21 10.98
N ASP A 48 23.91 12.66 9.98
CA ASP A 48 23.94 14.03 9.47
C ASP A 48 22.66 14.79 9.91
N PRO A 49 22.76 15.76 10.84
CA PRO A 49 21.61 16.52 11.33
C PRO A 49 20.94 17.41 10.26
N LEU A 50 21.56 17.62 9.09
CA LEU A 50 20.96 18.36 7.97
C LEU A 50 20.18 17.46 6.99
N SER A 51 20.12 16.16 7.23
CA SER A 51 19.63 15.16 6.27
C SER A 51 18.14 14.76 6.44
N THR A 52 17.33 15.44 7.26
CA THR A 52 15.87 15.20 7.22
C THR A 52 15.33 15.55 5.82
N PRO A 53 14.83 14.58 5.05
CA PRO A 53 14.50 14.81 3.66
C PRO A 53 13.23 15.65 3.55
N TYR A 54 13.37 16.94 3.21
CA TYR A 54 12.25 17.81 2.86
C TYR A 54 11.86 17.65 1.39
N LEU A 55 10.57 17.42 1.10
CA LEU A 55 10.04 17.40 -0.26
C LEU A 55 9.52 18.78 -0.67
N SER A 56 9.96 19.26 -1.84
CA SER A 56 9.35 20.39 -2.51
C SER A 56 7.94 20.05 -3.01
N THR A 57 7.11 21.07 -3.25
CA THR A 57 5.76 20.90 -3.81
C THR A 57 5.79 20.19 -5.17
N LEU A 58 6.82 20.42 -5.97
CA LEU A 58 6.99 19.78 -7.27
C LEU A 58 7.34 18.29 -7.12
N GLU A 59 8.25 17.94 -6.21
CA GLU A 59 8.59 16.54 -5.88
C GLU A 59 7.36 15.77 -5.39
N ARG A 60 6.55 16.37 -4.51
CA ARG A 60 5.28 15.75 -4.05
C ARG A 60 4.32 15.49 -5.21
N ARG A 61 4.13 16.47 -6.11
CA ARG A 61 3.27 16.31 -7.30
C ARG A 61 3.76 15.24 -8.27
N GLN A 62 5.06 14.95 -8.27
CA GLN A 62 5.68 13.90 -9.07
C GLN A 62 5.68 12.53 -8.38
N GLY A 63 5.07 12.39 -7.19
CA GLY A 63 5.00 11.12 -6.46
C GLY A 63 6.31 10.71 -5.80
N PHE A 64 7.16 11.69 -5.42
CA PHE A 64 8.32 11.40 -4.58
C PHE A 64 7.92 11.30 -3.11
N ILE A 65 8.57 10.38 -2.42
CA ILE A 65 8.50 10.19 -0.98
C ILE A 65 9.85 10.50 -0.35
N ALA A 66 9.78 10.93 0.92
CA ALA A 66 10.91 11.21 1.78
C ALA A 66 11.02 10.10 2.82
N LEU A 67 12.13 9.37 2.81
CA LEU A 67 12.34 8.18 3.64
C LEU A 67 13.31 8.50 4.77
N THR A 68 12.83 8.36 6.00
CA THR A 68 13.66 8.30 7.22
C THR A 68 13.97 6.85 7.57
N PRO A 69 15.00 6.57 8.40
CA PRO A 69 15.31 5.20 8.85
C PRO A 69 14.09 4.47 9.44
N ASP A 70 13.27 5.17 10.22
CA ASP A 70 12.06 4.63 10.85
C ASP A 70 10.98 4.28 9.81
N LEU A 71 10.76 5.17 8.83
CA LEU A 71 9.80 4.93 7.74
C LEU A 71 10.24 3.76 6.85
N ILE A 72 11.54 3.62 6.57
CA ILE A 72 12.09 2.48 5.81
C ILE A 72 11.81 1.18 6.55
N SER A 73 12.14 1.12 7.84
CA SER A 73 11.91 -0.06 8.68
C SER A 73 10.43 -0.47 8.68
N LEU A 74 9.55 0.51 8.90
CA LEU A 74 8.12 0.27 8.96
C LEU A 74 7.52 -0.17 7.63
N THR A 75 7.79 0.56 6.55
CA THR A 75 7.23 0.26 5.23
C THR A 75 7.78 -1.06 4.70
N ALA A 76 9.03 -1.42 5.02
CA ALA A 76 9.59 -2.72 4.70
C ALA A 76 8.85 -3.88 5.40
N GLU A 77 8.57 -3.76 6.70
CA GLU A 77 7.78 -4.77 7.42
C GLU A 77 6.36 -4.89 6.84
N ARG A 78 5.72 -3.76 6.53
CA ARG A 78 4.36 -3.74 5.95
C ARG A 78 4.26 -4.35 4.57
N ILE A 79 5.20 -4.01 3.70
CA ILE A 79 5.27 -4.58 2.36
C ILE A 79 5.53 -6.08 2.47
N LYS A 80 6.41 -6.51 3.38
CA LYS A 80 6.62 -7.92 3.66
C LYS A 80 5.34 -8.60 4.14
N ASP A 81 4.63 -8.04 5.12
CA ASP A 81 3.35 -8.58 5.61
C ASP A 81 2.35 -8.73 4.45
N GLY A 82 2.24 -7.72 3.58
CA GLY A 82 1.39 -7.78 2.38
C GLY A 82 1.81 -8.86 1.38
N ILE A 83 3.11 -9.11 1.22
CA ILE A 83 3.64 -10.22 0.41
C ILE A 83 3.25 -11.57 1.03
N MET A 84 3.43 -11.72 2.35
CA MET A 84 3.11 -12.97 3.05
C MET A 84 1.62 -13.27 2.98
N GLU A 85 0.77 -12.27 3.16
CA GLU A 85 -0.69 -12.37 3.01
C GLU A 85 -1.08 -12.76 1.58
N ALA A 86 -0.50 -12.09 0.56
CA ALA A 86 -0.80 -12.37 -0.84
C ALA A 86 -0.38 -13.78 -1.28
N LEU A 87 0.71 -14.30 -0.71
CA LEU A 87 1.22 -15.64 -1.00
C LEU A 87 0.65 -16.72 -0.07
N GLY A 88 -0.13 -16.36 0.95
CA GLY A 88 -0.70 -17.31 1.92
C GLY A 88 0.32 -18.00 2.82
N VAL A 89 1.48 -17.38 3.07
CA VAL A 89 2.60 -17.99 3.80
C VAL A 89 2.87 -17.32 5.14
N GLN A 90 3.56 -18.03 6.02
CA GLN A 90 4.10 -17.47 7.25
C GLN A 90 5.50 -16.88 7.03
N ASP A 91 5.82 -15.84 7.80
CA ASP A 91 7.12 -15.20 7.71
C ASP A 91 8.24 -16.10 8.31
N THR A 92 9.10 -16.61 7.41
CA THR A 92 10.17 -17.57 7.72
C THR A 92 11.50 -17.13 7.09
N TRP A 93 11.74 -15.82 7.05
CA TRP A 93 12.98 -15.25 6.52
C TRP A 93 14.23 -15.85 7.19
N ARG A 94 15.31 -15.99 6.41
CA ARG A 94 16.60 -16.53 6.90
C ARG A 94 17.73 -15.54 6.73
N ASN A 95 17.67 -14.73 5.67
CA ASN A 95 18.75 -13.83 5.30
C ASN A 95 18.39 -12.37 5.56
N LYS A 96 19.36 -11.61 6.06
CA LYS A 96 19.19 -10.18 6.35
C LYS A 96 19.29 -9.34 5.09
N ILE A 97 18.43 -8.31 5.01
CA ILE A 97 18.45 -7.26 3.99
C ILE A 97 19.02 -5.99 4.64
N ARG A 98 20.25 -5.62 4.25
CA ARG A 98 20.95 -4.45 4.81
C ARG A 98 20.72 -3.25 3.90
N ILE A 99 19.99 -2.24 4.37
CA ILE A 99 19.67 -1.03 3.63
C ILE A 99 20.58 0.10 4.11
N THR A 100 21.38 0.66 3.21
CA THR A 100 22.25 1.80 3.50
C THR A 100 21.69 3.05 2.84
N ILE A 101 21.39 4.06 3.65
CA ILE A 101 20.95 5.38 3.17
C ILE A 101 22.17 6.14 2.67
N SER A 102 22.22 6.40 1.36
CA SER A 102 23.26 7.20 0.73
C SER A 102 22.90 8.69 0.78
N THR A 103 23.81 9.51 1.32
CA THR A 103 23.76 10.97 1.25
C THR A 103 24.49 11.53 0.02
N GLY A 104 25.07 10.67 -0.82
CA GLY A 104 25.97 11.05 -1.91
C GLY A 104 25.33 11.20 -3.31
N SER A 105 25.78 12.23 -4.03
CA SER A 105 25.68 12.58 -5.48
C SER A 105 24.44 12.23 -6.32
N ARG A 106 24.02 13.19 -7.14
CA ARG A 106 22.89 13.11 -8.10
C ARG A 106 22.93 11.92 -9.08
N LYS A 107 24.09 11.32 -9.36
CA LYS A 107 24.28 10.37 -10.48
C LYS A 107 24.01 8.89 -10.18
N THR A 108 23.86 8.47 -8.93
CA THR A 108 23.57 7.05 -8.61
C THR A 108 22.08 6.75 -8.79
N GLN A 109 21.69 5.54 -9.21
CA GLN A 109 20.30 5.09 -9.19
C GLN A 109 19.71 5.20 -7.76
N SER A 110 18.40 5.46 -7.64
CA SER A 110 17.77 5.76 -6.36
C SER A 110 17.62 4.55 -5.42
N PHE A 111 17.61 3.34 -5.98
CA PHE A 111 17.57 2.07 -5.26
C PHE A 111 18.43 1.08 -6.05
N VAL A 112 19.41 0.44 -5.41
CA VAL A 112 20.25 -0.58 -6.04
C VAL A 112 20.46 -1.75 -5.08
N THR A 113 20.17 -2.97 -5.54
CA THR A 113 20.37 -4.21 -4.79
C THR A 113 21.68 -4.89 -5.20
N PHE A 114 22.47 -5.28 -4.22
CA PHE A 114 23.71 -6.03 -4.36
C PHE A 114 23.57 -7.36 -3.62
N PRO A 115 23.16 -8.44 -4.31
CA PRO A 115 23.22 -9.79 -3.76
C PRO A 115 24.70 -10.17 -3.59
N THR A 116 25.05 -10.68 -2.42
CA THR A 116 26.42 -11.10 -2.07
C THR A 116 26.34 -12.52 -1.52
N ARG A 117 27.14 -13.43 -2.07
CA ARG A 117 27.23 -14.81 -1.56
C ARG A 117 28.16 -14.85 -0.35
N TYR A 118 27.69 -15.46 0.73
CA TYR A 118 28.46 -15.76 1.93
C TYR A 118 28.52 -17.27 2.16
N SER A 119 29.38 -17.72 3.08
CA SER A 119 29.43 -19.13 3.50
C SER A 119 28.11 -19.60 4.14
N SER A 120 27.35 -18.68 4.74
CA SER A 120 26.06 -18.94 5.37
C SER A 120 24.86 -18.83 4.40
N GLY A 121 25.09 -18.61 3.10
CA GLY A 121 24.05 -18.38 2.10
C GLY A 121 24.11 -16.97 1.49
N TRP A 122 23.01 -16.54 0.86
CA TRP A 122 22.91 -15.23 0.23
C TRP A 122 22.67 -14.11 1.25
N GLY A 123 23.29 -12.95 1.04
CA GLY A 123 22.99 -11.73 1.78
C GLY A 123 22.74 -10.56 0.84
N TYR A 124 21.86 -9.66 1.22
CA TYR A 124 21.39 -8.58 0.35
C TYR A 124 21.81 -7.24 0.92
N ARG A 125 22.53 -6.44 0.13
CA ARG A 125 22.84 -5.04 0.45
C ARG A 125 22.09 -4.13 -0.50
N VAL A 126 21.39 -3.14 0.04
CA VAL A 126 20.61 -2.17 -0.72
C VAL A 126 21.24 -0.79 -0.50
N LEU A 127 21.52 -0.07 -1.57
CA LEU A 127 21.84 1.35 -1.52
C LEU A 127 20.59 2.15 -1.87
N LEU A 128 20.17 3.04 -0.98
CA LEU A 128 18.91 3.78 -1.07
C LEU A 128 19.16 5.29 -0.95
N LYS A 129 18.50 6.09 -1.79
CA LYS A 129 18.42 7.55 -1.59
C LYS A 129 17.30 7.92 -0.63
N THR A 130 17.51 8.99 0.15
CA THR A 130 16.49 9.54 1.06
C THR A 130 15.24 10.05 0.35
N LYS A 131 15.38 10.51 -0.90
CA LYS A 131 14.26 10.90 -1.78
C LYS A 131 14.16 9.92 -2.93
N ILE A 132 13.00 9.31 -3.08
CA ILE A 132 12.75 8.28 -4.10
C ILE A 132 11.31 8.36 -4.58
N SER A 133 11.04 7.96 -5.82
CA SER A 133 9.66 7.76 -6.28
C SER A 133 9.04 6.57 -5.54
N GLU A 134 7.79 6.71 -5.11
CA GLU A 134 7.04 5.61 -4.48
C GLU A 134 7.05 4.33 -5.33
N ASP A 135 6.89 4.48 -6.65
CA ASP A 135 6.90 3.37 -7.61
C ASP A 135 8.20 2.56 -7.54
N ILE A 136 9.34 3.27 -7.51
CA ILE A 136 10.68 2.66 -7.43
C ILE A 136 10.87 2.02 -6.05
N TRP A 137 10.45 2.69 -4.98
CA TRP A 137 10.58 2.17 -3.61
C TRP A 137 9.86 0.83 -3.45
N ILE A 138 8.56 0.80 -3.73
CA ILE A 138 7.73 -0.39 -3.52
C ILE A 138 8.18 -1.53 -4.45
N ARG A 139 8.39 -1.25 -5.73
CA ARG A 139 8.80 -2.27 -6.71
C ARG A 139 10.09 -2.96 -6.32
N ASN A 140 11.13 -2.19 -5.99
CA ASN A 140 12.44 -2.76 -5.69
C ASN A 140 12.50 -3.41 -4.30
N LEU A 141 11.68 -2.94 -3.35
CA LEU A 141 11.56 -3.59 -2.04
C LEU A 141 10.88 -4.96 -2.16
N ILE A 142 9.79 -5.06 -2.93
CA ILE A 142 9.16 -6.34 -3.24
C ILE A 142 10.14 -7.26 -3.96
N HIS A 143 10.89 -6.73 -4.93
CA HIS A 143 11.90 -7.48 -5.65
C HIS A 143 12.96 -8.10 -4.72
N VAL A 144 13.56 -7.32 -3.82
CA VAL A 144 14.60 -7.85 -2.90
C VAL A 144 14.04 -8.84 -1.88
N ILE A 145 12.79 -8.66 -1.43
CA ILE A 145 12.13 -9.63 -0.54
C ILE A 145 11.87 -10.95 -1.28
N LEU A 146 11.31 -10.90 -2.50
CA LEU A 146 11.11 -12.08 -3.33
C LEU A 146 12.44 -12.76 -3.67
N MET A 147 13.49 -11.98 -3.96
CA MET A 147 14.82 -12.52 -4.20
C MET A 147 15.38 -13.23 -2.96
N GLU A 148 15.14 -12.73 -1.75
CA GLU A 148 15.47 -13.45 -0.52
C GLU A 148 14.69 -14.77 -0.42
N MET A 149 13.38 -14.72 -0.65
CA MET A 149 12.48 -15.88 -0.56
C MET A 149 12.86 -17.00 -1.52
N VAL A 150 13.01 -16.66 -2.81
CA VAL A 150 13.33 -17.60 -3.89
C VAL A 150 14.69 -18.27 -3.67
N ASN A 151 15.66 -17.57 -3.08
CA ASN A 151 17.02 -18.10 -2.91
C ASN A 151 17.27 -18.75 -1.54
N ARG A 152 16.25 -18.93 -0.70
CA ARG A 152 16.39 -19.65 0.59
C ARG A 152 16.90 -21.09 0.46
N PRO A 153 16.41 -21.92 -0.48
CA PRO A 153 16.79 -23.34 -0.54
C PRO A 153 18.10 -23.58 -1.31
N SER A 154 18.58 -22.65 -2.13
CA SER A 154 19.75 -22.84 -3.00
C SER A 154 20.86 -21.82 -2.74
N PRO A 155 21.96 -22.22 -2.07
CA PRO A 155 23.11 -21.35 -1.88
C PRO A 155 24.07 -21.31 -3.08
N GLU A 156 23.85 -22.15 -4.10
CA GLU A 156 24.81 -22.34 -5.20
C GLU A 156 24.59 -21.40 -6.38
N HIS A 157 23.32 -21.20 -6.76
CA HIS A 157 22.93 -20.36 -7.88
C HIS A 157 21.90 -19.33 -7.45
N MET A 158 22.04 -18.09 -7.94
CA MET A 158 21.08 -17.04 -7.71
C MET A 158 19.98 -17.11 -8.78
N CYS A 159 18.73 -17.20 -8.34
CA CYS A 159 17.56 -17.05 -9.17
C CYS A 159 16.97 -15.65 -8.96
N ASP A 160 16.82 -14.91 -10.05
CA ASP A 160 16.13 -13.62 -10.06
C ASP A 160 14.64 -13.87 -10.31
N PRO A 161 13.71 -13.40 -9.45
CA PRO A 161 12.29 -13.62 -9.66
C PRO A 161 11.81 -12.97 -10.98
N PRO A 162 10.87 -13.62 -11.71
CA PRO A 162 10.36 -13.09 -12.97
C PRO A 162 9.73 -11.70 -12.82
N VAL A 163 9.93 -10.84 -13.82
CA VAL A 163 9.47 -9.44 -13.78
C VAL A 163 7.95 -9.35 -13.64
N TRP A 164 7.19 -10.26 -14.28
CA TRP A 164 5.73 -10.30 -14.17
C TRP A 164 5.27 -10.63 -12.75
N LEU A 165 5.99 -11.49 -12.03
CA LEU A 165 5.67 -11.85 -10.65
C LEU A 165 5.91 -10.64 -9.74
N VAL A 166 7.05 -9.97 -9.90
CA VAL A 166 7.38 -8.76 -9.15
C VAL A 166 6.33 -7.67 -9.39
N GLU A 167 5.98 -7.40 -10.64
CA GLU A 167 5.02 -6.34 -10.98
C GLU A 167 3.58 -6.72 -10.60
N GLY A 168 3.19 -7.97 -10.84
CA GLY A 168 1.87 -8.48 -10.48
C GLY A 168 1.63 -8.44 -8.98
N LEU A 169 2.59 -8.93 -8.20
CA LEU A 169 2.54 -8.87 -6.74
C LEU A 169 2.60 -7.44 -6.23
N ARG A 170 3.42 -6.56 -6.82
CA ARG A 170 3.46 -5.13 -6.47
C ARG A 170 2.11 -4.48 -6.62
N GLN A 171 1.51 -4.62 -7.79
CA GLN A 171 0.21 -4.03 -8.08
C GLN A 171 -0.85 -4.65 -7.18
N TYR A 172 -0.80 -5.96 -6.95
CA TYR A 172 -1.68 -6.63 -6.02
C TYR A 172 -1.51 -6.04 -4.62
N VAL A 173 -0.33 -6.05 -4.01
CA VAL A 173 -0.08 -5.50 -2.66
C VAL A 173 -0.53 -4.04 -2.55
N VAL A 174 -0.25 -3.20 -3.54
CA VAL A 174 -0.69 -1.79 -3.54
C VAL A 174 -2.22 -1.65 -3.60
N HIS A 175 -2.90 -2.48 -4.38
CA HIS A 175 -4.35 -2.36 -4.61
C HIS A 175 -5.21 -3.28 -3.73
N SER A 176 -4.61 -4.31 -3.14
CA SER A 176 -5.26 -5.37 -2.37
C SER A 176 -4.99 -5.22 -0.88
N SER A 177 -3.91 -4.55 -0.45
CA SER A 177 -3.55 -4.58 0.97
C SER A 177 -4.37 -3.60 1.81
N LEU A 178 -4.65 -4.07 3.02
CA LEU A 178 -5.21 -3.36 4.17
C LEU A 178 -4.21 -2.35 4.77
N ILE A 179 -3.13 -2.04 4.04
CA ILE A 179 -1.98 -1.29 4.55
C ILE A 179 -1.51 -0.25 3.52
N ASP A 180 -1.61 1.04 3.83
CA ASP A 180 -0.93 2.06 3.03
C ASP A 180 0.60 1.95 3.20
N HIS A 181 1.24 1.65 2.08
CA HIS A 181 2.68 1.51 1.90
C HIS A 181 3.38 2.84 1.62
N SER A 182 2.61 3.91 1.39
CA SER A 182 3.08 5.25 1.03
C SER A 182 3.40 6.14 2.22
N LEU A 183 3.54 5.59 3.45
CA LEU A 183 3.82 6.40 4.63
C LEU A 183 5.01 7.35 4.39
N THR A 184 4.69 8.64 4.38
CA THR A 184 5.64 9.74 4.23
C THR A 184 5.90 10.43 5.56
N VAL A 185 6.90 11.30 5.60
CA VAL A 185 7.13 12.20 6.75
C VAL A 185 5.89 13.08 7.03
N ASP A 186 5.09 13.38 6.00
CA ASP A 186 3.84 14.14 6.15
C ASP A 186 2.71 13.28 6.78
N ASP A 187 2.83 11.94 6.79
CA ASP A 187 1.97 11.01 7.55
C ASP A 187 2.43 10.81 9.01
N MET A 188 3.56 11.40 9.42
CA MET A 188 3.92 11.48 10.84
C MET A 188 2.99 12.48 11.50
N ILE A 189 1.87 11.96 11.97
CA ILE A 189 0.76 12.67 12.56
C ILE A 189 1.22 13.69 13.63
N GLU A 190 0.82 14.96 13.49
CA GLU A 190 0.75 15.89 14.61
C GLU A 190 -0.20 15.33 15.67
N VAL A 191 0.26 15.14 16.92
CA VAL A 191 -0.62 14.73 18.02
C VAL A 191 -1.76 15.73 18.20
N GLY A 192 -2.97 15.21 18.07
CA GLY A 192 -4.24 15.90 18.10
C GLY A 192 -5.34 14.84 18.04
N ASP A 193 -6.44 15.06 18.72
CA ASP A 193 -6.81 14.15 19.78
C ASP A 193 -8.10 13.34 19.57
N LEU A 194 -8.08 12.05 19.91
CA LEU A 194 -9.30 11.27 20.19
C LEU A 194 -9.68 11.27 21.69
N ASN A 195 -8.72 11.48 22.64
CA ASN A 195 -8.87 11.54 24.13
C ASN A 195 -7.52 11.79 24.90
N GLY A 196 -6.95 12.98 24.84
CA GLY A 196 -5.59 13.40 25.20
C GLY A 196 -4.37 12.72 24.55
N ARG A 197 -4.48 11.50 23.99
CA ARG A 197 -3.33 10.58 23.87
C ARG A 197 -3.00 10.09 22.46
N SER A 198 -3.98 9.90 21.58
CA SER A 198 -3.77 9.35 20.23
C SER A 198 -3.59 10.46 19.19
N GLY A 199 -2.82 10.20 18.14
CA GLY A 199 -2.63 11.10 17.00
C GLY A 199 -3.88 11.22 16.10
N LYS A 200 -3.93 12.30 15.31
CA LYS A 200 -4.98 12.59 14.33
C LYS A 200 -5.20 11.44 13.34
N PRO A 201 -6.44 10.95 13.16
CA PRO A 201 -6.75 9.92 12.19
C PRO A 201 -6.64 10.45 10.76
N VAL A 202 -5.87 9.77 9.90
CA VAL A 202 -5.89 10.02 8.44
C VAL A 202 -6.84 9.02 7.77
N PRO A 203 -7.99 9.46 7.24
CA PRO A 203 -9.02 8.58 6.69
C PRO A 203 -8.58 7.91 5.38
N TRP A 204 -8.88 6.64 5.22
CA TRP A 204 -8.71 5.85 4.00
C TRP A 204 -9.99 5.09 3.67
N PHE A 205 -10.38 5.14 2.41
CA PHE A 205 -11.67 4.62 1.99
C PHE A 205 -11.49 3.57 0.90
N TYR A 206 -12.06 2.41 1.19
CA TYR A 206 -12.49 1.32 0.32
C TYR A 206 -11.48 0.69 -0.66
N LYS A 207 -11.25 -0.63 -0.46
CA LYS A 207 -10.70 -1.55 -1.45
C LYS A 207 -11.68 -1.73 -2.61
N ARG A 208 -11.55 -0.91 -3.66
CA ARG A 208 -12.06 -1.32 -4.98
C ARG A 208 -11.51 -2.73 -5.27
N ASN A 209 -12.23 -3.56 -6.05
CA ASN A 209 -11.65 -4.80 -6.57
C ASN A 209 -10.20 -4.51 -7.01
N PRO A 210 -9.17 -5.19 -6.48
CA PRO A 210 -7.78 -4.80 -6.69
C PRO A 210 -7.45 -4.70 -8.18
N THR A 211 -8.08 -5.55 -8.99
CA THR A 211 -7.91 -5.57 -10.45
C THR A 211 -8.71 -4.51 -11.20
N PHE A 212 -9.54 -3.70 -10.56
CA PHE A 212 -10.44 -2.76 -11.23
C PHE A 212 -9.69 -1.82 -12.17
N LEU A 213 -8.63 -1.17 -11.67
CA LEU A 213 -7.86 -0.22 -12.49
C LEU A 213 -7.16 -0.93 -13.64
N ALA A 214 -6.70 -2.17 -13.42
CA ALA A 214 -6.16 -3.01 -14.48
C ALA A 214 -7.22 -3.34 -15.54
N LYS A 215 -8.39 -3.83 -15.16
CA LYS A 215 -9.49 -4.15 -16.09
C LYS A 215 -9.92 -2.92 -16.88
N LYS A 216 -10.06 -1.77 -16.22
CA LYS A 216 -10.39 -0.50 -16.89
C LYS A 216 -9.32 -0.09 -17.90
N PHE A 217 -8.04 -0.10 -17.52
CA PHE A 217 -6.94 0.27 -18.42
C PHE A 217 -6.84 -0.67 -19.62
N LEU A 218 -6.91 -1.98 -19.36
CA LEU A 218 -6.74 -3.02 -20.36
C LEU A 218 -7.91 -3.10 -21.35
N ARG A 219 -9.11 -2.67 -20.96
CA ARG A 219 -10.24 -2.51 -21.88
C ARG A 219 -9.94 -1.50 -23.00
N GLU A 220 -9.10 -0.50 -22.73
CA GLU A 220 -8.76 0.57 -23.67
C GLU A 220 -7.44 0.32 -24.44
N ASN A 221 -6.61 -0.63 -24.00
CA ASN A 221 -5.23 -0.77 -24.46
C ASN A 221 -4.85 -2.20 -24.91
N ASP A 222 -5.82 -3.10 -25.02
CA ASP A 222 -5.69 -4.54 -25.32
C ASP A 222 -4.75 -5.31 -24.37
N PRO A 223 -5.23 -6.34 -23.64
CA PRO A 223 -4.38 -7.16 -22.80
C PRO A 223 -3.27 -7.89 -23.58
N LEU A 224 -2.10 -8.05 -22.95
CA LEU A 224 -1.03 -8.91 -23.48
C LEU A 224 -1.44 -10.40 -23.43
N THR A 225 -0.89 -11.20 -24.34
CA THR A 225 -0.99 -12.69 -24.29
C THR A 225 -0.24 -13.26 -23.06
N ALA A 226 -0.52 -14.50 -22.67
CA ALA A 226 0.17 -15.08 -21.52
C ALA A 226 1.65 -15.25 -21.83
N GLU A 227 2.01 -15.68 -23.04
CA GLU A 227 3.40 -15.73 -23.51
C GLU A 227 4.12 -14.37 -23.37
N GLN A 228 3.51 -13.27 -23.82
CA GLN A 228 4.09 -11.93 -23.70
C GLN A 228 4.28 -11.47 -22.26
N VAL A 229 3.40 -11.88 -21.33
CA VAL A 229 3.56 -11.58 -19.90
C VAL A 229 4.72 -12.38 -19.30
N PHE A 230 4.81 -13.68 -19.60
CA PHE A 230 5.83 -14.55 -19.02
C PHE A 230 7.23 -14.33 -19.62
N GLN A 231 7.32 -13.90 -20.88
CA GLN A 231 8.58 -13.69 -21.61
C GLN A 231 8.80 -12.22 -22.02
N ALA A 232 8.33 -11.28 -21.22
CA ALA A 232 8.45 -9.86 -21.56
C ALA A 232 9.92 -9.41 -21.73
N SER A 233 10.20 -8.74 -22.84
CA SER A 233 11.47 -8.01 -23.01
C SER A 233 11.55 -6.84 -22.02
N PRO A 234 12.76 -6.32 -21.72
CA PRO A 234 12.91 -5.15 -20.85
C PRO A 234 12.10 -3.93 -21.31
N GLU A 235 11.97 -3.74 -22.62
CA GLU A 235 11.18 -2.67 -23.23
C GLU A 235 9.69 -2.87 -22.94
N LEU A 236 9.16 -4.08 -23.19
CA LEU A 236 7.76 -4.39 -22.93
C LEU A 236 7.43 -4.29 -21.43
N ALA A 237 8.32 -4.82 -20.57
CA ALA A 237 8.17 -4.84 -19.13
C ALA A 237 8.16 -3.43 -18.49
N SER A 238 8.69 -2.42 -19.19
CA SER A 238 8.66 -1.03 -18.72
C SER A 238 7.28 -0.36 -18.88
N GLY A 239 6.46 -0.86 -19.82
CA GLY A 239 5.22 -0.23 -20.25
C GLY A 239 4.02 -0.47 -19.31
N SER A 240 3.09 0.49 -19.28
CA SER A 240 1.87 0.40 -18.46
C SER A 240 0.99 -0.81 -18.82
N ASN A 241 0.95 -1.22 -20.10
CA ASN A 241 0.16 -2.38 -20.51
C ASN A 241 0.67 -3.68 -19.85
N PHE A 242 1.99 -3.87 -19.82
CA PHE A 242 2.60 -4.98 -19.09
C PHE A 242 2.26 -4.95 -17.61
N ARG A 243 2.36 -3.79 -16.96
CA ARG A 243 2.07 -3.67 -15.52
C ARG A 243 0.64 -4.08 -15.17
N HIS A 244 -0.34 -3.60 -15.95
CA HIS A 244 -1.74 -3.95 -15.71
C HIS A 244 -2.05 -5.40 -16.12
N SER A 245 -1.43 -5.93 -17.19
CA SER A 245 -1.57 -7.34 -17.59
C SER A 245 -0.97 -8.28 -16.53
N ALA A 246 0.21 -7.97 -16.00
CA ALA A 246 0.86 -8.72 -14.93
C ALA A 246 0.05 -8.69 -13.63
N HIS A 247 -0.52 -7.53 -13.27
CA HIS A 247 -1.43 -7.41 -12.13
C HIS A 247 -2.65 -8.32 -12.28
N LEU A 248 -3.33 -8.22 -13.42
CA LEU A 248 -4.53 -9.02 -13.66
C LEU A 248 -4.19 -10.52 -13.70
N MET A 249 -3.12 -10.92 -14.39
CA MET A 249 -2.63 -12.30 -14.43
C MET A 249 -2.37 -12.83 -13.03
N PHE A 250 -1.59 -12.10 -12.22
CA PHE A 250 -1.28 -12.50 -10.85
C PHE A 250 -2.55 -12.68 -10.00
N ALA A 251 -3.46 -11.70 -10.04
CA ALA A 251 -4.69 -11.74 -9.24
C ALA A 251 -5.66 -12.85 -9.66
N GLU A 252 -5.74 -13.17 -10.96
CA GLU A 252 -6.62 -14.23 -11.48
C GLU A 252 -6.00 -15.62 -11.25
N LEU A 253 -4.67 -15.76 -11.31
CA LEU A 253 -3.97 -16.98 -10.92
C LEU A 253 -4.24 -17.36 -9.45
N LEU A 254 -4.23 -16.37 -8.54
CA LEU A 254 -4.58 -16.60 -7.14
C LEU A 254 -6.02 -17.06 -6.93
N GLN A 255 -6.93 -16.75 -7.85
CA GLN A 255 -8.35 -17.14 -7.79
C GLN A 255 -8.64 -18.51 -8.41
N THR A 256 -7.65 -19.15 -9.05
CA THR A 256 -7.79 -20.53 -9.51
C THR A 256 -7.92 -21.51 -8.34
N PRO A 257 -8.49 -22.71 -8.54
CA PRO A 257 -8.49 -23.75 -7.50
C PRO A 257 -7.06 -24.03 -7.03
N GLN A 258 -6.82 -23.93 -5.71
CA GLN A 258 -5.48 -24.04 -5.11
C GLN A 258 -4.48 -22.98 -5.63
N GLY A 259 -4.95 -21.85 -6.16
CA GLY A 259 -4.11 -20.83 -6.79
C GLY A 259 -3.06 -20.23 -5.85
N VAL A 260 -3.45 -19.95 -4.59
CA VAL A 260 -2.51 -19.44 -3.58
C VAL A 260 -1.40 -20.47 -3.30
N ASP A 261 -1.76 -21.73 -3.05
CA ASP A 261 -0.79 -22.81 -2.81
C ASP A 261 0.12 -23.06 -4.03
N SER A 262 -0.45 -23.00 -5.24
CA SER A 262 0.28 -23.12 -6.49
C SER A 262 1.25 -21.96 -6.70
N MET A 263 0.85 -20.72 -6.35
CA MET A 263 1.74 -19.56 -6.39
C MET A 263 2.89 -19.68 -5.39
N HIS A 264 2.59 -20.12 -4.16
CA HIS A 264 3.62 -20.38 -3.16
C HIS A 264 4.61 -21.44 -3.66
N ARG A 265 4.11 -22.57 -4.15
CA ARG A 265 4.93 -23.65 -4.73
C ARG A 265 5.76 -23.17 -5.91
N PHE A 266 5.21 -22.29 -6.76
CA PHE A 266 5.96 -21.68 -7.86
C PHE A 266 7.19 -20.92 -7.35
N VAL A 267 7.03 -20.09 -6.31
CA VAL A 267 8.13 -19.35 -5.69
C VAL A 267 9.20 -20.29 -5.12
N GLU A 268 8.80 -21.41 -4.51
CA GLU A 268 9.73 -22.41 -3.98
C GLU A 268 10.48 -23.20 -5.08
N LEU A 269 9.85 -23.41 -6.23
CA LEU A 269 10.42 -24.15 -7.36
C LEU A 269 11.32 -23.30 -8.25
N LEU A 270 11.14 -21.97 -8.30
CA LEU A 270 11.96 -21.05 -9.09
C LEU A 270 13.48 -21.31 -9.03
N PRO A 271 14.14 -21.50 -7.87
CA PRO A 271 15.59 -21.74 -7.83
C PRO A 271 16.03 -23.10 -8.38
N GLN A 272 15.10 -24.04 -8.59
CA GLN A 272 15.39 -25.38 -9.10
C GLN A 272 15.42 -25.44 -10.63
N TYR A 273 14.95 -24.39 -11.30
CA TYR A 273 14.85 -24.33 -12.76
C TYR A 273 15.53 -23.07 -13.30
N PHE A 274 16.30 -23.20 -14.38
CA PHE A 274 16.85 -22.04 -15.10
C PHE A 274 15.76 -21.26 -15.87
N ASN A 275 14.62 -21.89 -16.14
CA ASN A 275 13.49 -21.28 -16.81
C ASN A 275 12.29 -21.22 -15.85
N ALA A 276 11.85 -20.00 -15.54
CA ALA A 276 10.69 -19.76 -14.69
C ALA A 276 9.39 -20.36 -15.25
N GLN A 277 9.24 -20.52 -16.57
CA GLN A 277 8.07 -21.17 -17.15
C GLN A 277 8.00 -22.67 -16.78
N THR A 278 9.14 -23.35 -16.68
CA THR A 278 9.19 -24.75 -16.25
C THR A 278 8.79 -24.88 -14.79
N ALA A 279 9.30 -23.98 -13.93
CA ALA A 279 8.87 -23.92 -12.53
C ALA A 279 7.37 -23.64 -12.39
N PHE A 280 6.84 -22.72 -13.21
CA PHE A 280 5.41 -22.39 -13.22
C PHE A 280 4.55 -23.58 -13.64
N HIS A 281 4.90 -24.24 -14.75
CA HIS A 281 4.17 -25.40 -15.25
C HIS A 281 4.14 -26.54 -14.22
N GLN A 282 5.26 -26.79 -13.53
CA GLN A 282 5.31 -27.77 -12.45
C GLN A 282 4.39 -27.38 -11.27
N ALA A 283 4.36 -26.11 -10.91
CA ALA A 283 3.58 -25.61 -9.78
C ALA A 283 2.07 -25.57 -10.05
N TYR A 284 1.67 -25.23 -11.27
CA TYR A 284 0.27 -25.09 -11.69
C TYR A 284 -0.25 -26.27 -12.53
N SER A 285 0.46 -27.40 -12.54
CA SER A 285 0.16 -28.55 -13.43
C SER A 285 -1.27 -29.08 -13.32
N ASP A 286 -1.88 -29.04 -12.13
CA ASP A 286 -3.27 -29.47 -11.90
C ASP A 286 -4.29 -28.54 -12.58
N SER A 287 -4.00 -27.23 -12.65
CA SER A 287 -4.86 -26.22 -13.29
C SER A 287 -4.55 -26.06 -14.78
N PHE A 288 -3.26 -26.17 -15.16
CA PHE A 288 -2.76 -25.94 -16.52
C PHE A 288 -1.79 -27.07 -16.92
N PRO A 289 -2.30 -28.14 -17.55
CA PRO A 289 -1.46 -29.28 -17.95
C PRO A 289 -0.38 -28.94 -18.99
N ASN A 290 -0.50 -27.81 -19.70
CA ASN A 290 0.48 -27.30 -20.64
C ASN A 290 0.28 -25.78 -20.86
N MET A 291 1.22 -25.13 -21.54
CA MET A 291 1.17 -23.69 -21.80
C MET A 291 -0.01 -23.27 -22.69
N LEU A 292 -0.52 -24.16 -23.56
CA LEU A 292 -1.68 -23.88 -24.40
C LEU A 292 -2.96 -23.77 -23.56
N GLU A 293 -3.13 -24.60 -22.53
CA GLU A 293 -4.27 -24.48 -21.60
C GLU A 293 -4.19 -23.19 -20.77
N LEU A 294 -2.99 -22.76 -20.37
CA LEU A 294 -2.79 -21.44 -19.75
C LEU A 294 -3.21 -20.30 -20.70
N GLU A 295 -2.77 -20.35 -21.95
CA GLU A 295 -3.10 -19.31 -22.95
C GLU A 295 -4.60 -19.27 -23.25
N LYS A 296 -5.26 -20.43 -23.37
CA LYS A 296 -6.72 -20.51 -23.53
C LYS A 296 -7.46 -19.91 -22.34
N TRP A 297 -7.07 -20.28 -21.12
CA TRP A 297 -7.65 -19.71 -19.91
C TRP A 297 -7.47 -18.20 -19.87
N TRP A 298 -6.27 -17.72 -20.16
CA TRP A 298 -5.96 -16.29 -20.18
C TRP A 298 -6.73 -15.54 -21.27
N ALA A 299 -6.91 -16.14 -22.44
CA ALA A 299 -7.74 -15.59 -23.53
C ALA A 299 -9.21 -15.41 -23.08
N VAL A 300 -9.75 -16.33 -22.27
CA VAL A 300 -11.10 -16.17 -21.69
C VAL A 300 -11.14 -15.02 -20.69
N ILE A 301 -10.14 -14.90 -19.80
CA ILE A 301 -10.05 -13.80 -18.84
C ILE A 301 -9.95 -12.45 -19.56
N THR A 302 -9.08 -12.33 -20.56
CA THR A 302 -8.88 -11.09 -21.32
C THR A 302 -10.09 -10.75 -22.20
N ALA A 303 -10.79 -11.72 -22.76
CA ALA A 303 -12.09 -11.51 -23.41
C ALA A 303 -13.16 -11.02 -22.42
N SER A 304 -13.13 -11.46 -21.16
CA SER A 304 -14.02 -10.91 -20.13
C SER A 304 -13.71 -9.44 -19.80
N VAL A 305 -12.46 -9.00 -20.00
CA VAL A 305 -12.05 -7.60 -19.82
C VAL A 305 -12.60 -6.71 -20.94
N THR A 306 -12.69 -7.19 -22.18
CA THR A 306 -13.34 -6.39 -23.25
C THR A 306 -14.84 -6.24 -22.99
N GLN A 307 -15.46 -7.24 -22.33
CA GLN A 307 -16.84 -7.18 -21.84
C GLN A 307 -16.98 -6.50 -20.48
N PHE A 308 -15.88 -6.04 -19.86
CA PHE A 308 -15.89 -5.42 -18.55
C PHE A 308 -16.66 -4.10 -18.59
N ASN A 309 -17.91 -4.18 -18.15
CA ASN A 309 -18.79 -3.05 -18.02
C ASN A 309 -18.79 -2.56 -16.57
N ASP A 310 -18.10 -1.44 -16.33
CA ASP A 310 -18.12 -0.71 -15.06
C ASP A 310 -19.52 -0.28 -14.62
N GLN A 311 -20.48 -0.30 -15.54
CA GLN A 311 -21.90 0.04 -15.30
C GLN A 311 -22.77 -1.20 -15.04
N ARG A 312 -22.22 -2.42 -15.12
CA ARG A 312 -23.00 -3.61 -14.75
C ARG A 312 -23.28 -3.54 -13.25
N ARG A 313 -24.56 -3.50 -12.92
CA ARG A 313 -24.99 -3.50 -11.52
C ARG A 313 -24.51 -4.76 -10.83
N TRP A 314 -23.95 -4.58 -9.66
CA TRP A 314 -23.60 -5.63 -8.72
C TRP A 314 -24.86 -6.35 -8.26
N ASP A 315 -24.68 -7.62 -7.90
CA ASP A 315 -25.72 -8.34 -7.18
C ASP A 315 -25.97 -7.71 -5.80
N MET A 316 -26.99 -8.21 -5.13
CA MET A 316 -27.42 -7.70 -3.84
C MET A 316 -26.34 -7.88 -2.76
N ALA A 317 -25.74 -9.07 -2.68
CA ALA A 317 -24.71 -9.40 -1.70
C ALA A 317 -23.53 -8.42 -1.77
N LYS A 318 -23.01 -8.20 -2.98
CA LYS A 318 -21.90 -7.28 -3.24
C LYS A 318 -22.33 -5.83 -2.98
N SER A 319 -23.49 -5.40 -3.46
CA SER A 319 -23.99 -4.04 -3.22
C SER A 319 -24.07 -3.69 -1.72
N LEU A 320 -24.53 -4.63 -0.89
CA LEU A 320 -24.66 -4.42 0.56
C LEU A 320 -23.33 -4.53 1.31
N SER A 321 -22.45 -5.45 0.90
CA SER A 321 -21.09 -5.55 1.43
C SER A 321 -20.31 -4.26 1.18
N GLU A 322 -20.41 -3.73 -0.04
CA GLU A 322 -19.73 -2.50 -0.45
C GLU A 322 -20.28 -1.27 0.27
N LEU A 323 -21.60 -1.18 0.44
CA LEU A 323 -22.22 -0.16 1.28
C LEU A 323 -21.66 -0.21 2.72
N GLY A 324 -21.60 -1.40 3.31
CA GLY A 324 -21.10 -1.59 4.67
C GLY A 324 -19.65 -1.14 4.83
N ALA A 325 -18.76 -1.47 3.89
CA ALA A 325 -17.37 -1.07 3.99
C ALA A 325 -17.11 0.40 3.57
N ILE A 326 -17.97 1.03 2.76
CA ILE A 326 -17.92 2.50 2.52
C ILE A 326 -18.25 3.26 3.81
N LEU A 327 -19.24 2.78 4.58
CA LEU A 327 -19.68 3.42 5.82
C LEU A 327 -18.71 3.19 6.98
N ASN A 328 -17.89 2.14 6.94
CA ASN A 328 -16.94 1.79 7.99
C ASN A 328 -15.49 1.91 7.48
N PRO A 329 -15.00 3.14 7.23
CA PRO A 329 -13.68 3.35 6.67
C PRO A 329 -12.57 2.96 7.64
N GLN A 330 -11.39 2.73 7.08
CA GLN A 330 -10.18 2.49 7.87
C GLN A 330 -9.43 3.82 7.98
N ALA A 331 -8.81 4.10 9.11
CA ALA A 331 -7.93 5.26 9.23
C ALA A 331 -6.64 4.87 9.95
N LYS A 332 -5.57 5.61 9.64
CA LYS A 332 -4.29 5.49 10.34
C LYS A 332 -4.37 6.23 11.67
N VAL A 333 -4.08 5.57 12.78
CA VAL A 333 -3.99 6.20 14.11
C VAL A 333 -2.70 5.79 14.81
N ALA A 334 -1.92 6.79 15.21
CA ALA A 334 -0.79 6.61 16.13
C ALA A 334 -1.29 6.68 17.57
N LEU A 335 -0.78 5.83 18.46
CA LEU A 335 -1.15 5.82 19.88
C LEU A 335 -0.46 6.93 20.68
N ASP A 336 0.68 7.42 20.19
CA ASP A 336 1.51 8.51 20.73
C ASP A 336 2.46 9.05 19.63
N LYS A 337 3.22 10.13 19.91
CA LYS A 337 4.14 10.81 18.95
C LYS A 337 5.27 9.93 18.42
N GLU A 338 5.67 8.93 19.19
CA GLU A 338 6.82 8.06 18.90
C GLU A 338 6.36 6.72 18.31
N SER A 339 5.08 6.40 18.45
CA SER A 339 4.43 5.22 17.90
C SER A 339 4.03 5.41 16.45
N LEU A 340 4.13 4.33 15.69
CA LEU A 340 3.82 4.32 14.28
C LEU A 340 2.31 4.19 14.07
N PRO A 341 1.71 4.89 13.09
CA PRO A 341 0.26 4.86 12.88
C PRO A 341 -0.22 3.48 12.46
N THR A 342 -1.11 2.84 13.23
CA THR A 342 -1.72 1.55 12.87
C THR A 342 -3.06 1.73 12.18
N TRP A 343 -3.43 0.79 11.31
CA TRP A 343 -4.75 0.74 10.73
C TRP A 343 -5.78 0.35 11.76
N ARG A 344 -6.83 1.14 11.83
CA ARG A 344 -8.00 0.82 12.63
C ARG A 344 -9.23 1.05 11.78
N GLN A 345 -10.15 0.11 11.83
CA GLN A 345 -11.47 0.30 11.26
C GLN A 345 -12.28 1.20 12.19
N PHE A 346 -12.89 2.24 11.63
CA PHE A 346 -13.77 3.15 12.33
C PHE A 346 -15.19 2.92 11.86
N THR A 347 -16.11 2.96 12.81
CA THR A 347 -17.53 2.95 12.48
C THR A 347 -17.96 4.33 11.98
N PHE A 348 -19.07 4.39 11.24
CA PHE A 348 -19.60 5.69 10.84
C PHE A 348 -19.96 6.55 12.07
N GLN A 349 -20.37 5.92 13.16
CA GLN A 349 -20.63 6.56 14.46
C GLN A 349 -19.36 7.23 15.01
N ASP A 350 -18.20 6.55 14.94
CA ASP A 350 -16.92 7.08 15.43
C ASP A 350 -16.53 8.37 14.70
N ILE A 351 -16.77 8.43 13.38
CA ILE A 351 -16.48 9.61 12.56
C ILE A 351 -17.31 10.81 13.02
N LEU A 352 -18.61 10.60 13.26
CA LEU A 352 -19.50 11.68 13.70
C LEU A 352 -19.16 12.15 15.12
N ALA A 353 -18.80 11.22 16.00
CA ALA A 353 -18.54 11.49 17.41
C ALA A 353 -17.17 12.11 17.67
N TYR A 354 -16.12 11.61 17.01
CA TYR A 354 -14.74 11.89 17.42
C TYR A 354 -13.96 12.78 16.46
N TRP A 355 -14.19 12.70 15.14
CA TRP A 355 -13.46 13.56 14.18
C TRP A 355 -13.99 14.98 14.29
N LYS A 356 -13.18 16.03 14.06
CA LYS A 356 -13.59 17.43 14.26
C LYS A 356 -13.22 18.30 13.06
N GLY A 357 -13.92 19.42 12.90
CA GLY A 357 -13.57 20.46 11.91
C GLY A 357 -13.51 19.95 10.47
N GLU A 358 -12.49 20.39 9.74
CA GLU A 358 -12.28 20.09 8.32
C GLU A 358 -12.09 18.59 8.04
N GLU A 359 -11.47 17.84 8.95
CA GLU A 359 -11.24 16.39 8.82
C GLU A 359 -12.56 15.61 8.77
N ARG A 360 -13.51 15.96 9.66
CA ARG A 360 -14.86 15.37 9.63
C ARG A 360 -15.55 15.70 8.31
N ILE A 361 -15.46 16.96 7.86
CA ILE A 361 -16.13 17.43 6.65
C ILE A 361 -15.56 16.76 5.39
N SER A 362 -14.24 16.73 5.23
CA SER A 362 -13.54 16.14 4.07
C SER A 362 -13.78 14.64 3.96
N THR A 363 -13.82 13.95 5.10
CA THR A 363 -14.25 12.55 5.22
C THR A 363 -15.65 12.32 4.72
N LEU A 364 -16.61 13.10 5.23
CA LEU A 364 -18.02 12.96 4.87
C LEU A 364 -18.22 13.23 3.37
N ASP A 365 -17.46 14.17 2.80
CA ASP A 365 -17.41 14.40 1.35
C ASP A 365 -16.85 13.22 0.57
N HIS A 366 -15.81 12.57 1.09
CA HIS A 366 -15.28 11.36 0.49
C HIS A 366 -16.29 10.21 0.52
N ILE A 367 -16.88 9.92 1.69
CA ILE A 367 -17.94 8.91 1.83
C ILE A 367 -19.08 9.21 0.86
N THR A 368 -19.51 10.47 0.75
CA THR A 368 -20.56 10.88 -0.19
C THR A 368 -20.19 10.57 -1.65
N ARG A 369 -18.95 10.83 -2.07
CA ARG A 369 -18.47 10.48 -3.42
C ARG A 369 -18.46 8.97 -3.65
N GLN A 370 -18.04 8.18 -2.66
CA GLN A 370 -18.07 6.72 -2.75
C GLN A 370 -19.51 6.18 -2.83
N LEU A 371 -20.43 6.73 -2.03
CA LEU A 371 -21.85 6.39 -2.10
C LEU A 371 -22.46 6.76 -3.47
N GLN A 372 -22.03 7.87 -4.08
CA GLN A 372 -22.45 8.22 -5.45
C GLN A 372 -21.95 7.20 -6.48
N MET A 373 -20.71 6.72 -6.35
CA MET A 373 -20.18 5.66 -7.22
C MET A 373 -20.92 4.33 -6.99
N LEU A 374 -21.15 3.97 -5.73
CA LEU A 374 -21.94 2.79 -5.36
C LEU A 374 -23.35 2.87 -5.92
N LYS A 375 -24.01 4.04 -5.90
CA LYS A 375 -25.35 4.23 -6.48
C LYS A 375 -25.38 3.87 -7.97
N ALA A 376 -24.34 4.21 -8.72
CA ALA A 376 -24.25 3.87 -10.14
C ALA A 376 -24.08 2.36 -10.40
N GLN A 377 -23.48 1.63 -9.44
CA GLN A 377 -23.11 0.23 -9.57
C GLN A 377 -23.98 -0.73 -8.76
N SER A 378 -24.84 -0.24 -7.86
CA SER A 378 -25.65 -1.09 -6.97
C SER A 378 -26.92 -1.58 -7.64
N LEU A 379 -27.44 -2.68 -7.11
CA LEU A 379 -28.77 -3.18 -7.44
C LEU A 379 -29.85 -2.13 -7.10
N LEU A 380 -30.93 -2.07 -7.88
CA LEU A 380 -31.97 -1.03 -7.76
C LEU A 380 -32.57 -0.92 -6.36
N GLU A 381 -32.73 -2.06 -5.70
CA GLU A 381 -33.33 -2.19 -4.38
C GLU A 381 -32.45 -1.58 -3.27
N VAL A 382 -31.14 -1.50 -3.50
CA VAL A 382 -30.17 -0.91 -2.55
C VAL A 382 -30.09 0.62 -2.70
N ILE A 383 -30.44 1.15 -3.88
CA ILE A 383 -30.35 2.59 -4.19
C ILE A 383 -31.10 3.48 -3.17
N PRO A 384 -32.35 3.17 -2.75
CA PRO A 384 -33.05 3.98 -1.75
C PRO A 384 -32.28 4.09 -0.42
N LEU A 385 -31.61 3.02 0.00
CA LEU A 385 -30.81 3.01 1.22
C LEU A 385 -29.57 3.89 1.06
N VAL A 386 -28.87 3.79 -0.08
CA VAL A 386 -27.73 4.66 -0.42
C VAL A 386 -28.15 6.15 -0.43
N ASP A 387 -29.30 6.47 -1.02
CA ASP A 387 -29.84 7.82 -1.06
C ASP A 387 -30.16 8.36 0.35
N LYS A 388 -30.69 7.52 1.25
CA LYS A 388 -30.91 7.89 2.65
C LYS A 388 -29.61 8.25 3.37
N TYR A 389 -28.54 7.48 3.17
CA TYR A 389 -27.23 7.80 3.73
C TYR A 389 -26.65 9.11 3.17
N MET A 390 -26.75 9.31 1.85
CA MET A 390 -26.29 10.56 1.22
C MET A 390 -27.08 11.79 1.70
N ALA A 391 -28.41 11.66 1.87
CA ALA A 391 -29.26 12.71 2.40
C ALA A 391 -28.90 13.01 3.87
N PHE A 392 -28.71 11.98 4.68
CA PHE A 392 -28.26 12.11 6.07
C PHE A 392 -26.95 12.89 6.17
N ILE A 393 -25.92 12.52 5.38
CA ILE A 393 -24.63 13.21 5.39
C ILE A 393 -24.78 14.68 5.03
N ARG A 394 -25.55 14.98 3.98
CA ARG A 394 -25.79 16.36 3.53
C ARG A 394 -26.45 17.20 4.62
N GLU A 395 -27.52 16.69 5.24
CA GLU A 395 -28.25 17.39 6.29
C GLU A 395 -27.39 17.57 7.55
N PHE A 396 -26.61 16.56 7.93
CA PHE A 396 -25.69 16.64 9.06
C PHE A 396 -24.61 17.72 8.85
N LYS A 397 -24.02 17.78 7.65
CA LYS A 397 -23.04 18.84 7.30
C LYS A 397 -23.67 20.23 7.32
N ASP A 398 -24.89 20.39 6.80
CA ASP A 398 -25.61 21.67 6.82
C ASP A 398 -25.94 22.12 8.26
N GLN A 399 -26.36 21.20 9.13
CA GLN A 399 -26.55 21.49 10.56
C GLN A 399 -25.24 21.89 11.25
N LEU A 400 -24.13 21.21 10.96
CA LEU A 400 -22.80 21.59 11.47
C LEU A 400 -22.38 22.98 10.99
N GLY A 401 -22.65 23.32 9.72
CA GLY A 401 -22.38 24.65 9.18
C GLY A 401 -23.17 25.78 9.87
N ARG A 402 -24.27 25.46 10.56
CA ARG A 402 -25.10 26.40 11.32
C ARG A 402 -24.71 26.48 12.80
N VAL A 403 -23.81 25.63 13.28
CA VAL A 403 -23.32 25.69 14.67
C VAL A 403 -22.62 27.02 14.90
N GLY A 404 -22.97 27.70 15.99
CA GLY A 404 -22.42 29.02 16.33
C GLY A 404 -23.07 30.21 15.61
N PHE A 405 -23.97 29.98 14.64
CA PHE A 405 -24.78 31.06 14.08
C PHE A 405 -25.90 31.47 15.05
N SER A 406 -26.00 32.76 15.33
CA SER A 406 -27.12 33.31 16.13
C SER A 406 -28.38 33.41 15.25
N PRO A 407 -29.50 32.80 15.65
CA PRO A 407 -30.76 32.92 14.92
C PRO A 407 -31.23 34.38 14.86
N LYS A 408 -31.78 34.82 13.71
CA LYS A 408 -32.36 36.17 13.56
C LYS A 408 -33.64 36.37 14.37
N GLN A 409 -34.24 35.32 14.92
CA GLN A 409 -35.49 35.36 15.67
C GLN A 409 -35.24 35.24 17.18
N ARG A 410 -35.82 36.17 17.96
CA ARG A 410 -35.78 36.15 19.44
C ARG A 410 -36.41 34.85 19.96
N GLY A 411 -35.66 34.10 20.78
CA GLY A 411 -36.14 32.91 21.50
C GLY A 411 -35.61 31.56 21.02
N GLN A 412 -34.87 31.50 19.90
CA GLN A 412 -34.24 30.25 19.46
C GLN A 412 -32.86 30.05 20.12
N LEU A 413 -32.66 28.85 20.68
CA LEU A 413 -31.41 28.44 21.31
C LEU A 413 -30.29 28.32 20.26
N ILE A 414 -29.08 28.75 20.61
CA ILE A 414 -27.89 28.57 19.77
C ILE A 414 -27.66 27.06 19.56
N LEU A 415 -27.60 26.63 18.31
CA LEU A 415 -27.34 25.24 17.96
C LEU A 415 -25.92 24.86 18.41
N ARG A 416 -25.82 23.92 19.35
CA ARG A 416 -24.53 23.41 19.85
C ARG A 416 -24.08 22.20 19.04
N GLU A 417 -22.77 22.08 18.84
CA GLU A 417 -22.18 20.94 18.11
C GLU A 417 -22.59 19.60 18.74
N SER A 418 -22.57 19.49 20.08
CA SER A 418 -22.95 18.27 20.78
C SER A 418 -24.40 17.83 20.55
N GLN A 419 -25.31 18.79 20.34
CA GLN A 419 -26.71 18.47 20.00
C GLN A 419 -26.82 17.92 18.58
N VAL A 420 -26.09 18.51 17.62
CA VAL A 420 -26.03 18.04 16.23
C VAL A 420 -25.45 16.62 16.18
N ILE A 421 -24.35 16.37 16.91
CA ILE A 421 -23.72 15.04 17.00
C ILE A 421 -24.69 14.01 17.60
N ASN A 422 -25.28 14.30 18.76
CA ASN A 422 -26.19 13.36 19.44
C ASN A 422 -27.43 13.02 18.59
N ASN A 423 -28.02 14.03 17.93
CA ASN A 423 -29.14 13.80 17.01
C ASN A 423 -28.71 13.02 15.77
N GLY A 424 -27.53 13.34 15.23
CA GLY A 424 -26.92 12.61 14.12
C GLY A 424 -26.71 11.13 14.44
N LEU A 425 -26.13 10.81 15.59
CA LEU A 425 -25.90 9.44 16.05
C LEU A 425 -27.20 8.64 16.21
N ARG A 426 -28.26 9.25 16.76
CA ARG A 426 -29.58 8.59 16.85
C ARG A 426 -30.17 8.28 15.48
N ARG A 427 -30.09 9.23 14.55
CA ARG A 427 -30.61 9.04 13.19
C ARG A 427 -29.79 8.02 12.41
N LEU A 428 -28.48 8.01 12.60
CA LEU A 428 -27.59 6.99 12.04
C LEU A 428 -27.94 5.60 12.58
N ALA A 429 -28.19 5.44 13.88
CA ALA A 429 -28.60 4.16 14.46
C ALA A 429 -29.88 3.60 13.81
N ASN A 430 -30.86 4.46 13.49
CA ASN A 430 -32.06 4.03 12.78
C ASN A 430 -31.77 3.58 11.34
N LEU A 431 -30.85 4.25 10.63
CA LEU A 431 -30.43 3.85 9.27
C LEU A 431 -29.64 2.54 9.29
N GLU A 432 -28.85 2.32 10.34
CA GLU A 432 -28.10 1.08 10.52
C GLU A 432 -29.04 -0.09 10.80
N GLN A 433 -30.06 0.11 11.63
CA GLN A 433 -31.11 -0.89 11.85
C GLN A 433 -31.88 -1.21 10.56
N GLU A 434 -32.18 -0.20 9.74
CA GLU A 434 -32.80 -0.41 8.42
C GLU A 434 -31.90 -1.24 7.49
N ARG A 435 -30.59 -0.95 7.48
CA ARG A 435 -29.59 -1.71 6.71
C ARG A 435 -29.53 -3.17 7.15
N GLU A 436 -29.52 -3.44 8.46
CA GLU A 436 -29.51 -4.80 8.99
C GLU A 436 -30.80 -5.56 8.67
N ALA A 437 -31.96 -4.93 8.78
CA ALA A 437 -33.23 -5.54 8.39
C ALA A 437 -33.25 -5.90 6.89
N PHE A 438 -32.66 -5.03 6.06
CA PHE A 438 -32.53 -5.27 4.63
C PHE A 438 -31.58 -6.44 4.31
N LEU A 439 -30.46 -6.55 5.03
CA LEU A 439 -29.55 -7.70 4.97
C LEU A 439 -30.23 -9.01 5.37
N ALA A 440 -30.97 -9.01 6.48
CA ALA A 440 -31.69 -10.20 6.96
C ALA A 440 -32.75 -10.67 5.96
N LYS A 441 -33.49 -9.74 5.35
CA LYS A 441 -34.46 -10.06 4.29
C LYS A 441 -33.80 -10.70 3.07
N TYR A 442 -32.65 -10.18 2.65
CA TYR A 442 -31.91 -10.76 1.53
C TYR A 442 -31.40 -12.16 1.84
N LYS A 443 -30.78 -12.36 3.01
CA LYS A 443 -30.27 -13.67 3.41
C LYS A 443 -31.38 -14.74 3.42
N ALA A 444 -32.55 -14.40 3.94
CA ALA A 444 -33.70 -15.31 3.93
C ALA A 444 -34.17 -15.69 2.51
N LEU A 445 -34.10 -14.75 1.55
CA LEU A 445 -34.44 -15.02 0.14
C LEU A 445 -33.40 -15.91 -0.55
N ASP A 446 -32.12 -15.70 -0.23
CA ASP A 446 -31.01 -16.50 -0.77
C ASP A 446 -31.04 -17.94 -0.23
N ASP A 447 -31.29 -18.10 1.08
CA ASP A 447 -31.48 -19.40 1.73
C ASP A 447 -32.68 -20.17 1.14
N LEU A 448 -33.77 -19.46 0.79
CA LEU A 448 -34.94 -20.05 0.09
C LEU A 448 -34.62 -20.48 -1.34
N ALA A 449 -33.76 -19.74 -2.05
CA ALA A 449 -33.37 -20.05 -3.43
C ALA A 449 -32.34 -21.17 -3.52
N THR A 450 -31.54 -21.37 -2.47
CA THR A 450 -30.48 -22.39 -2.39
C THR A 450 -30.91 -23.67 -1.66
N ALA A 451 -32.12 -23.69 -1.08
CA ALA A 451 -32.69 -24.89 -0.47
C ALA A 451 -32.84 -26.03 -1.51
N PRO A 452 -32.35 -27.26 -1.21
CA PRO A 452 -32.50 -28.38 -2.11
C PRO A 452 -33.99 -28.69 -2.32
N ASP A 453 -34.37 -28.79 -3.60
CA ASP A 453 -35.75 -29.02 -4.06
C ASP A 453 -36.25 -30.42 -3.63
N THR A 454 -36.72 -30.51 -2.39
CA THR A 454 -37.22 -31.77 -1.78
C THR A 454 -38.53 -32.26 -2.39
N ASN A 455 -39.12 -31.51 -3.33
CA ASN A 455 -40.39 -31.86 -3.98
C ASN A 455 -40.26 -32.49 -5.38
N ARG A 456 -39.04 -32.74 -5.87
CA ARG A 456 -38.83 -33.43 -7.16
C ARG A 456 -38.75 -34.96 -7.09
N SER A 457 -38.82 -35.56 -5.90
CA SER A 457 -38.84 -37.02 -5.71
C SER A 457 -40.24 -37.63 -5.54
N ALA A 458 -41.30 -36.84 -5.74
CA ALA A 458 -42.69 -37.31 -5.64
C ALA A 458 -43.54 -36.81 -6.82
N ARG A 459 -43.12 -37.09 -8.06
CA ARG A 459 -44.01 -37.13 -9.24
C ARG A 459 -43.56 -38.18 -10.24
#